data_AF-A0A9E1YE75-F1
#
_entry.id   AF-A0A9E1YE75-F1
#
_cell.length_a   1.000
_cell.length_b   1.000
_cell.length_c   1.000
_cell.angle_alpha   90.00
_cell.angle_beta   90.00
_cell.angle_gamma   90.00
#
_symmetry.space_group_name_H-M   'P 1'
#
loop_
_entity.id
_entity.type
_entity.pdbx_description
1 polymer ?
#
loop_
_entity_poly.entity_id
_entity_poly.type
_entity_poly.pdbx_seq_one_letter_code
_entity_poly.pdbx_strand_id
1 'polypeptide(L)'
;TMDTTEVLREILAQELEDVVAFGIFDPAAVQQMVDVGVGQEVTVTIGAKFQMDALEQQSEPLTVTGTVRLISDGNFTITGPMATGSRVNMGTTVVLDTGRVEIIVISRHVEPYDLGCFTSLGIDPLKKRFIMLKSRIHYRAVFLPIAKSIIECAGCGVCTSDYSQLTFENVRRPIYPLDNINSASLSEGFPVSR
;
A
#
# COMPACT_ATOMS: atom_id res chain seq x y z
N THR A 1 -0.07 -3.19 6.76
CA THR A 1 -1.54 -3.21 6.75
C THR A 1 -2.14 -2.90 5.37
N MET A 2 -1.41 -2.24 4.45
CA MET A 2 -1.92 -1.90 3.09
C MET A 2 -3.19 -1.03 3.07
N ASP A 3 -3.62 -0.48 4.19
CA ASP A 3 -4.82 0.33 4.33
C ASP A 3 -4.50 1.82 4.60
N THR A 4 -3.23 2.21 4.69
CA THR A 4 -2.83 3.61 4.89
C THR A 4 -3.08 4.45 3.64
N THR A 5 -3.48 5.71 3.77
CA THR A 5 -4.02 6.50 2.65
C THR A 5 -3.21 7.72 2.25
N GLU A 6 -2.12 8.05 2.94
CA GLU A 6 -1.42 9.34 2.83
C GLU A 6 -0.99 9.65 1.39
N VAL A 7 -0.35 8.68 0.73
CA VAL A 7 0.13 8.86 -0.65
C VAL A 7 -1.04 9.04 -1.62
N LEU A 8 -2.14 8.30 -1.44
CA LEU A 8 -3.32 8.45 -2.29
C LEU A 8 -4.00 9.81 -2.04
N ARG A 9 -4.08 10.23 -0.78
CA ARG A 9 -4.61 11.55 -0.39
C ARG A 9 -3.81 12.66 -1.06
N GLU A 10 -2.48 12.57 -1.04
CA GLU A 10 -1.61 13.56 -1.67
C GLU A 10 -1.75 13.56 -3.21
N ILE A 11 -1.84 12.39 -3.83
CA ILE A 11 -2.11 12.26 -5.28
C ILE A 11 -3.38 13.01 -5.67
N LEU A 12 -4.46 12.85 -4.89
CA LEU A 12 -5.72 13.53 -5.13
C LEU A 12 -5.63 15.04 -4.86
N ALA A 13 -4.95 15.45 -3.78
CA ALA A 13 -4.76 16.86 -3.43
C ALA A 13 -3.94 17.64 -4.47
N GLN A 14 -2.97 16.97 -5.11
CA GLN A 14 -2.16 17.52 -6.21
C GLN A 14 -2.84 17.41 -7.58
N GLU A 15 -4.08 16.91 -7.63
CA GLU A 15 -4.90 16.77 -8.84
C GLU A 15 -4.22 15.98 -9.97
N LEU A 16 -3.37 15.00 -9.61
CA LEU A 16 -2.70 14.18 -10.61
C LEU A 16 -3.71 13.43 -11.48
N GLU A 17 -3.40 13.36 -12.78
CA GLU A 17 -4.24 12.72 -13.79
C GLU A 17 -3.57 11.48 -14.37
N ASP A 18 -4.39 10.55 -14.83
CA ASP A 18 -3.98 9.27 -15.41
C ASP A 18 -3.10 8.45 -14.45
N VAL A 19 -3.62 8.30 -13.23
CA VAL A 19 -3.01 7.55 -12.15
C VAL A 19 -3.75 6.23 -11.95
N VAL A 20 -3.02 5.16 -11.66
CA VAL A 20 -3.59 3.97 -11.03
C VAL A 20 -2.98 3.78 -9.64
N ALA A 21 -3.82 3.63 -8.63
CA ALA A 21 -3.42 3.38 -7.25
C ALA A 21 -3.80 1.95 -6.85
N PHE A 22 -2.79 1.12 -6.63
CA PHE A 22 -3.00 -0.28 -6.27
C PHE A 22 -2.95 -0.53 -4.77
N GLY A 23 -3.90 -1.34 -4.31
CA GLY A 23 -3.75 -2.10 -3.07
C GLY A 23 -4.11 -1.31 -1.83
N ILE A 24 -5.29 -0.68 -1.83
CA ILE A 24 -5.96 -0.32 -0.58
C ILE A 24 -6.68 -1.58 -0.06
N PHE A 25 -6.20 -2.14 1.04
CA PHE A 25 -6.85 -3.28 1.67
C PHE A 25 -8.01 -2.80 2.54
N ASP A 26 -9.24 -3.04 2.07
CA ASP A 26 -10.46 -2.65 2.79
C ASP A 26 -11.65 -3.53 2.34
N PRO A 27 -11.82 -4.73 2.95
CA PRO A 27 -12.92 -5.64 2.60
C PRO A 27 -14.32 -5.02 2.79
N ALA A 28 -14.46 -4.11 3.76
CA ALA A 28 -15.75 -3.47 4.05
C ALA A 28 -16.12 -2.45 2.96
N ALA A 29 -15.15 -1.64 2.49
CA ALA A 29 -15.37 -0.74 1.37
C ALA A 29 -15.61 -1.50 0.06
N VAL A 30 -14.92 -2.62 -0.16
CA VAL A 30 -15.19 -3.52 -1.29
C VAL A 30 -16.66 -3.94 -1.28
N GLN A 31 -17.18 -4.41 -0.15
CA GLN A 31 -18.58 -4.86 -0.07
C GLN A 31 -19.56 -3.71 -0.37
N GLN A 32 -19.33 -2.51 0.17
CA GLN A 32 -20.17 -1.34 -0.10
C GLN A 32 -20.24 -1.02 -1.60
N MET A 33 -19.10 -1.05 -2.30
CA MET A 33 -19.07 -0.79 -3.74
C MET A 33 -19.68 -1.94 -4.56
N VAL A 34 -19.57 -3.18 -4.07
CA VAL A 34 -20.24 -4.34 -4.69
C VAL A 34 -21.75 -4.21 -4.59
N ASP A 35 -22.28 -3.78 -3.45
CA ASP A 35 -23.72 -3.59 -3.23
C ASP A 35 -24.29 -2.48 -4.12
N VAL A 36 -23.48 -1.46 -4.44
CA VAL A 36 -23.83 -0.38 -5.37
C VAL A 36 -23.81 -0.85 -6.83
N GLY A 37 -22.81 -1.65 -7.21
CA GLY A 37 -22.71 -2.28 -8.53
C GLY A 37 -21.94 -1.46 -9.58
N VAL A 38 -21.53 -2.16 -10.65
CA VAL A 38 -20.73 -1.58 -11.75
C VAL A 38 -21.50 -0.50 -12.51
N GLY A 39 -20.81 0.59 -12.85
CA GLY A 39 -21.35 1.73 -13.62
C GLY A 39 -22.02 2.80 -12.76
N GLN A 40 -22.18 2.55 -11.46
CA GLN A 40 -22.80 3.48 -10.53
C GLN A 40 -21.76 4.34 -9.81
N GLU A 41 -22.13 5.59 -9.53
CA GLU A 41 -21.34 6.50 -8.68
C GLU A 41 -21.55 6.17 -7.20
N VAL A 42 -20.47 6.22 -6.43
CA VAL A 42 -20.47 5.97 -4.99
C VAL A 42 -19.49 6.91 -4.29
N THR A 43 -19.90 7.45 -3.14
CA THR A 43 -19.01 8.09 -2.18
C THR A 43 -18.70 7.09 -1.07
N VAL A 44 -17.44 6.71 -0.91
CA VAL A 44 -16.99 5.68 0.04
C VAL A 44 -15.77 6.14 0.82
N THR A 45 -15.69 5.73 2.07
CA THR A 45 -14.56 6.02 2.96
C THR A 45 -13.67 4.79 3.09
N ILE A 46 -12.47 4.86 2.51
CA ILE A 46 -11.52 3.74 2.38
C ILE A 46 -10.32 3.88 3.31
N GLY A 47 -9.76 2.74 3.71
CA GLY A 47 -8.49 2.66 4.45
C GLY A 47 -8.61 3.02 5.94
N ALA A 48 -7.45 3.05 6.61
CA ALA A 48 -7.27 3.31 8.04
C ALA A 48 -8.22 2.47 8.93
N LYS A 49 -8.25 1.16 8.68
CA LYS A 49 -9.05 0.18 9.45
C LYS A 49 -8.24 -0.51 10.54
N PHE A 50 -6.91 -0.52 10.42
CA PHE A 50 -6.01 -1.18 11.35
C PHE A 50 -5.32 -0.17 12.26
N GLN A 51 -5.61 -0.26 13.55
CA GLN A 51 -4.85 0.44 14.57
C GLN A 51 -3.42 -0.13 14.64
N MET A 52 -2.44 0.76 14.67
CA MET A 52 -1.02 0.43 14.76
C MET A 52 -0.44 1.04 16.04
N ASP A 53 -0.61 0.38 17.18
CA ASP A 53 -0.27 0.92 18.52
C ASP A 53 1.18 1.39 18.68
N ALA A 54 2.10 0.81 17.90
CA ALA A 54 3.50 1.23 17.91
C ALA A 54 3.72 2.63 17.33
N LEU A 55 2.77 3.18 16.57
CA LEU A 55 2.87 4.52 15.97
C LEU A 55 2.21 5.58 16.84
N GLU A 56 2.88 6.71 17.01
CA GLU A 56 2.29 7.88 17.67
C GLU A 56 1.16 8.51 16.84
N GLN A 57 1.35 8.57 15.52
CA GLN A 57 0.36 9.09 14.57
C GLN A 57 -0.21 7.95 13.74
N GLN A 58 -1.54 7.88 13.65
CA GLN A 58 -2.23 6.89 12.83
C GLN A 58 -2.52 7.43 11.41
N SER A 59 -2.78 6.52 10.48
CA SER A 59 -3.31 6.89 9.18
C SER A 59 -4.77 7.30 9.31
N GLU A 60 -5.21 8.27 8.50
CA GLU A 60 -6.59 8.73 8.48
C GLU A 60 -7.36 8.12 7.30
N PRO A 61 -8.64 7.76 7.48
CA PRO A 61 -9.45 7.24 6.38
C PRO A 61 -9.68 8.31 5.31
N LEU A 62 -9.86 7.88 4.07
CA LEU A 62 -9.99 8.77 2.93
C LEU A 62 -11.37 8.60 2.29
N THR A 63 -12.18 9.66 2.27
CA THR A 63 -13.45 9.68 1.55
C THR A 63 -13.20 10.06 0.10
N VAL A 64 -13.65 9.21 -0.82
CA VAL A 64 -13.52 9.40 -2.27
C VAL A 64 -14.87 9.20 -2.94
N THR A 65 -15.09 9.93 -4.03
CA THR A 65 -16.27 9.75 -4.90
C THR A 65 -15.80 9.33 -6.28
N GLY A 66 -16.46 8.33 -6.87
CA GLY A 66 -16.16 7.85 -8.20
C GLY A 66 -17.16 6.82 -8.69
N THR A 67 -16.96 6.36 -9.92
CA THR A 67 -17.77 5.30 -10.54
C THR A 67 -17.14 3.94 -10.29
N VAL A 68 -17.94 2.96 -9.88
CA VAL A 68 -17.49 1.55 -9.79
C VAL A 68 -17.25 1.03 -11.21
N ARG A 69 -16.00 1.05 -11.67
CA ARG A 69 -15.64 0.67 -13.05
C ARG A 69 -15.65 -0.84 -13.26
N LEU A 70 -15.20 -1.59 -12.26
CA LEU A 70 -15.06 -3.05 -12.34
C LEU A 70 -15.21 -3.67 -10.96
N ILE A 71 -15.88 -4.82 -10.92
CA ILE A 71 -15.83 -5.77 -9.81
C ILE A 71 -15.23 -7.08 -10.36
N SER A 72 -14.21 -7.59 -9.69
CA SER A 72 -13.46 -8.79 -10.09
C SER A 72 -13.34 -9.78 -8.92
N ASP A 73 -13.17 -11.06 -9.23
CA ASP A 73 -12.84 -12.11 -8.24
C ASP A 73 -11.37 -12.07 -7.77
N GLY A 74 -10.58 -11.18 -8.37
CA GLY A 74 -9.19 -10.89 -8.02
C GLY A 74 -8.21 -12.00 -8.38
N ASN A 75 -8.60 -12.97 -9.20
CA ASN A 75 -7.73 -14.08 -9.61
C ASN A 75 -6.82 -13.70 -10.78
N PHE A 76 -5.53 -14.00 -10.65
CA PHE A 76 -4.59 -13.90 -11.77
C PHE A 76 -3.43 -14.90 -11.62
N THR A 77 -2.74 -15.15 -12.73
CA THR A 77 -1.52 -15.96 -12.76
C THR A 77 -0.32 -15.04 -12.91
N ILE A 78 0.70 -15.25 -12.08
CA ILE A 78 1.93 -14.48 -12.11
C ILE A 78 2.72 -14.78 -13.38
N THR A 79 3.19 -13.72 -14.03
CA THR A 79 3.98 -13.79 -15.28
C THR A 79 5.40 -13.25 -15.13
N GLY A 80 5.64 -12.45 -14.11
CA GLY A 80 6.92 -11.90 -13.72
C GLY A 80 7.85 -12.93 -13.08
N PRO A 81 9.07 -12.50 -12.71
CA PRO A 81 10.16 -13.39 -12.33
C PRO A 81 9.98 -14.03 -10.95
N MET A 82 9.19 -13.42 -10.06
CA MET A 82 8.97 -13.92 -8.71
C MET A 82 7.71 -14.78 -8.67
N ALA A 83 7.83 -16.07 -8.33
CA ALA A 83 6.72 -17.02 -8.22
C ALA A 83 5.93 -17.27 -9.54
N THR A 84 6.62 -17.19 -10.69
CA THR A 84 6.05 -17.40 -12.03
C THR A 84 5.16 -18.64 -12.12
N GLY A 85 3.99 -18.50 -12.75
CA GLY A 85 3.02 -19.57 -12.94
C GLY A 85 2.15 -19.86 -11.71
N SER A 86 2.45 -19.28 -10.56
CA SER A 86 1.59 -19.39 -9.37
C SER A 86 0.32 -18.57 -9.53
N ARG A 87 -0.78 -19.05 -8.94
CA ARG A 87 -2.06 -18.33 -8.88
C ARG A 87 -2.09 -17.44 -7.63
N VAL A 88 -2.55 -16.21 -7.83
CA VAL A 88 -2.79 -15.22 -6.78
C VAL A 88 -4.27 -14.87 -6.75
N ASN A 89 -4.78 -14.56 -5.57
CA ASN A 89 -6.16 -14.14 -5.38
C ASN A 89 -6.19 -12.92 -4.44
N MET A 90 -6.59 -11.77 -4.99
CA MET A 90 -6.78 -10.49 -4.27
C MET A 90 -8.13 -10.43 -3.51
N GLY A 91 -8.89 -11.53 -3.54
CA GLY A 91 -10.30 -11.56 -3.14
C GLY A 91 -11.17 -10.73 -4.09
N THR A 92 -12.44 -10.54 -3.73
CA THR A 92 -13.28 -9.54 -4.41
C THR A 92 -12.55 -8.21 -4.45
N THR A 93 -12.37 -7.69 -5.66
CA THR A 93 -11.58 -6.51 -5.95
C THR A 93 -12.42 -5.53 -6.73
N VAL A 94 -12.39 -4.26 -6.34
CA VAL A 94 -13.14 -3.19 -7.00
C VAL A 94 -12.17 -2.16 -7.55
N VAL A 95 -12.42 -1.73 -8.79
CA VAL A 95 -11.79 -0.55 -9.38
C VAL A 95 -12.78 0.60 -9.27
N LEU A 96 -12.47 1.59 -8.45
CA LEU A 96 -13.20 2.84 -8.35
C LEU A 96 -12.49 3.88 -9.22
N ASP A 97 -13.19 4.43 -10.20
CA ASP A 97 -12.67 5.44 -11.12
C ASP A 97 -13.19 6.84 -10.72
N THR A 98 -12.28 7.73 -10.32
CA THR A 98 -12.62 9.13 -9.98
C THR A 98 -12.59 10.05 -11.20
N GLY A 99 -12.34 9.52 -12.40
CA GLY A 99 -12.09 10.25 -13.64
C GLY A 99 -10.63 10.67 -13.82
N ARG A 100 -9.85 10.76 -12.73
CA ARG A 100 -8.41 11.09 -12.75
C ARG A 100 -7.54 9.95 -12.22
N VAL A 101 -8.05 9.22 -11.23
CA VAL A 101 -7.35 8.15 -10.52
C VAL A 101 -8.22 6.90 -10.51
N GLU A 102 -7.67 5.80 -10.99
CA GLU A 102 -8.26 4.47 -10.80
C GLU A 102 -7.72 3.88 -9.49
N ILE A 103 -8.60 3.75 -8.49
CA ILE A 103 -8.27 3.24 -7.16
C ILE A 103 -8.70 1.78 -7.07
N ILE A 104 -7.74 0.89 -6.82
CA ILE A 104 -7.97 -0.55 -6.68
C ILE A 104 -8.06 -0.89 -5.19
N VAL A 105 -9.25 -1.33 -4.77
CA VAL A 105 -9.53 -1.76 -3.40
C VAL A 105 -9.70 -3.28 -3.36
N ILE A 106 -8.98 -3.95 -2.47
CA ILE A 106 -8.87 -5.41 -2.42
C ILE A 106 -9.39 -5.95 -1.08
N SER A 107 -9.99 -7.14 -1.11
CA SER A 107 -10.52 -7.81 0.10
C SER A 107 -9.61 -8.91 0.65
N ARG A 108 -8.49 -9.22 -0.02
CA ARG A 108 -7.38 -10.02 0.53
C ARG A 108 -6.06 -9.31 0.33
N HIS A 109 -5.18 -9.43 1.31
CA HIS A 109 -3.82 -8.88 1.25
C HIS A 109 -2.99 -9.53 0.15
N VAL A 110 -2.63 -8.73 -0.85
CA VAL A 110 -1.72 -9.11 -1.93
C VAL A 110 -0.80 -7.92 -2.24
N GLU A 111 0.50 -8.12 -2.18
CA GLU A 111 1.49 -7.13 -2.57
C GLU A 111 1.61 -7.02 -4.12
N PRO A 112 1.84 -5.83 -4.70
CA PRO A 112 1.99 -5.66 -6.14
C PRO A 112 3.40 -6.06 -6.62
N TYR A 113 3.65 -7.37 -6.72
CA TYR A 113 4.91 -7.90 -7.25
C TYR A 113 4.81 -8.44 -8.68
N ASP A 114 3.66 -8.27 -9.34
CA ASP A 114 3.42 -8.72 -10.72
C ASP A 114 2.49 -7.75 -11.46
N LEU A 115 2.65 -7.59 -12.79
CA LEU A 115 1.74 -6.75 -13.60
C LEU A 115 0.31 -7.31 -13.66
N GLY A 116 0.15 -8.61 -13.39
CA GLY A 116 -1.12 -9.32 -13.31
C GLY A 116 -2.12 -8.69 -12.34
N CYS A 117 -1.64 -8.01 -11.29
CA CYS A 117 -2.53 -7.30 -10.37
C CYS A 117 -3.26 -6.10 -11.01
N PHE A 118 -2.76 -5.60 -12.15
CA PHE A 118 -3.41 -4.56 -12.97
C PHE A 118 -4.10 -5.15 -14.21
N THR A 119 -3.39 -6.01 -14.95
CA THR A 119 -3.89 -6.51 -16.25
C THR A 119 -5.11 -7.40 -16.09
N SER A 120 -5.23 -8.13 -14.98
CA SER A 120 -6.46 -8.88 -14.63
C SER A 120 -7.68 -7.98 -14.38
N LEU A 121 -7.47 -6.69 -14.14
CA LEU A 121 -8.50 -5.66 -13.94
C LEU A 121 -8.73 -4.81 -15.20
N GLY A 122 -8.17 -5.24 -16.34
CA GLY A 122 -8.22 -4.51 -17.60
C GLY A 122 -7.42 -3.20 -17.61
N ILE A 123 -6.50 -3.01 -16.64
CA ILE A 123 -5.63 -1.83 -16.57
C ILE A 123 -4.30 -2.18 -17.20
N ASP A 124 -3.90 -1.40 -18.18
CA ASP A 124 -2.57 -1.47 -18.79
C ASP A 124 -1.63 -0.49 -18.06
N PRO A 125 -0.74 -0.97 -17.15
CA PRO A 125 0.14 -0.09 -16.39
C PRO A 125 1.13 0.67 -17.29
N LEU A 126 1.43 0.18 -18.50
CA LEU A 126 2.34 0.85 -19.43
C LEU A 126 1.73 2.12 -20.04
N LYS A 127 0.41 2.26 -19.98
CA LYS A 127 -0.31 3.42 -20.50
C LYS A 127 -0.57 4.49 -19.45
N LYS A 128 -0.19 4.25 -18.19
CA LYS A 128 -0.41 5.17 -17.08
C LYS A 128 0.74 6.14 -16.92
N ARG A 129 0.42 7.41 -16.70
CA ARG A 129 1.41 8.44 -16.30
C ARG A 129 2.01 8.14 -14.93
N PHE A 130 1.19 7.67 -13.99
CA PHE A 130 1.62 7.35 -12.63
C PHE A 130 1.04 6.02 -12.14
N ILE A 131 1.84 5.27 -11.41
CA ILE A 131 1.44 4.05 -10.73
C ILE A 131 1.82 4.20 -9.25
N MET A 132 0.83 4.19 -8.37
CA MET A 132 1.05 4.13 -6.93
C MET A 132 0.99 2.67 -6.48
N LEU A 133 2.07 2.23 -5.81
CA LEU A 133 2.21 0.88 -5.26
C LEU A 133 2.45 0.94 -3.76
N LYS A 134 1.98 -0.09 -3.04
CA LYS A 134 2.38 -0.36 -1.65
C LYS A 134 3.30 -1.57 -1.58
N SER A 135 4.59 -1.35 -1.80
CA SER A 135 5.65 -2.37 -1.72
C SER A 135 6.99 -1.70 -1.40
N ARG A 136 7.86 -2.41 -0.66
CA ARG A 136 9.22 -1.92 -0.34
C ARG A 136 10.25 -2.40 -1.35
N ILE A 137 10.20 -3.68 -1.74
CA ILE A 137 11.26 -4.33 -2.51
C ILE A 137 10.73 -5.10 -3.70
N HIS A 138 9.69 -5.93 -3.53
CA HIS A 138 9.31 -6.90 -4.57
C HIS A 138 8.79 -6.26 -5.87
N TYR A 139 8.19 -5.07 -5.80
CA TYR A 139 7.79 -4.34 -6.99
C TYR A 139 8.96 -4.08 -7.94
N ARG A 140 10.19 -3.97 -7.43
CA ARG A 140 11.35 -3.55 -8.22
C ARG A 140 11.62 -4.49 -9.39
N ALA A 141 11.46 -5.80 -9.21
CA ALA A 141 11.74 -6.78 -10.24
C ALA A 141 10.84 -6.65 -11.48
N VAL A 142 9.63 -6.13 -11.30
CA VAL A 142 8.60 -6.04 -12.34
C VAL A 142 8.39 -4.62 -12.84
N PHE A 143 8.43 -3.64 -11.95
CA PHE A 143 8.08 -2.26 -12.28
C PHE A 143 9.30 -1.40 -12.62
N LEU A 144 10.51 -1.70 -12.14
CA LEU A 144 11.71 -0.94 -12.55
C LEU A 144 11.94 -0.92 -14.07
N PRO A 145 11.79 -2.04 -14.81
CA PRO A 145 12.04 -2.04 -16.26
C PRO A 145 11.07 -1.18 -17.05
N ILE A 146 9.89 -0.87 -16.50
CA ILE A 146 8.83 -0.11 -17.18
C ILE A 146 8.70 1.33 -16.65
N ALA A 147 9.29 1.63 -15.50
CA ALA A 147 9.21 2.94 -14.87
C ALA A 147 10.29 3.89 -15.40
N LYS A 148 9.90 5.11 -15.77
CA LYS A 148 10.85 6.18 -16.09
C LYS A 148 11.61 6.67 -14.85
N SER A 149 10.93 6.71 -13.70
CA SER A 149 11.48 7.17 -12.43
C SER A 149 10.73 6.53 -11.28
N ILE A 150 11.41 6.31 -10.17
CA ILE A 150 10.83 5.84 -8.92
C ILE A 150 10.90 6.95 -7.89
N ILE A 151 9.77 7.23 -7.24
CA ILE A 151 9.65 8.15 -6.12
C ILE A 151 9.24 7.31 -4.92
N GLU A 152 10.14 7.17 -3.96
CA GLU A 152 9.85 6.47 -2.71
C GLU A 152 9.13 7.45 -1.77
N CYS A 153 7.88 7.13 -1.44
CA CYS A 153 7.07 7.97 -0.55
C CYS A 153 7.07 7.39 0.86
N ALA A 154 7.47 8.22 1.84
CA ALA A 154 7.35 7.89 3.25
C ALA A 154 5.91 8.18 3.71
N GLY A 155 5.09 7.13 3.78
CA GLY A 155 3.77 7.19 4.42
C GLY A 155 3.84 6.81 5.89
N CYS A 156 2.79 7.14 6.64
CA CYS A 156 2.59 6.61 7.99
C CYS A 156 2.47 5.08 7.92
N GLY A 157 3.13 4.37 8.84
CA GLY A 157 2.98 2.92 8.95
C GLY A 157 4.12 2.22 9.69
N VAL A 158 3.82 1.05 10.26
CA VAL A 158 4.78 0.22 11.03
C VAL A 158 5.93 -0.34 10.19
N CYS A 159 5.87 -0.20 8.87
CA CYS A 159 6.94 -0.54 7.94
C CYS A 159 7.80 0.69 7.55
N THR A 160 7.76 1.77 8.34
CA THR A 160 8.61 2.95 8.17
C THR A 160 10.10 2.61 8.35
N SER A 161 10.98 3.35 7.67
CA SER A 161 12.43 3.31 7.92
C SER A 161 12.86 4.30 9.00
N ASP A 162 11.95 5.19 9.41
CA ASP A 162 12.18 6.15 10.48
C ASP A 162 11.69 5.57 11.81
N TYR A 163 12.61 4.96 12.54
CA TYR A 163 12.31 4.31 13.81
C TYR A 163 11.95 5.28 14.93
N SER A 164 12.13 6.60 14.74
CA SER A 164 11.67 7.59 15.73
C SER A 164 10.15 7.68 15.81
N GLN A 165 9.43 7.22 14.77
CA GLN A 165 7.97 7.18 14.72
C GLN A 165 7.38 5.97 15.47
N LEU A 166 8.24 5.07 15.97
CA LEU A 166 7.84 3.81 16.57
C LEU A 166 8.23 3.75 18.05
N THR A 167 7.28 3.34 18.89
CA THR A 167 7.54 3.01 20.29
C THR A 167 8.00 1.55 20.42
N PHE A 168 9.20 1.35 20.97
CA PHE A 168 9.78 0.02 21.19
C PHE A 168 9.86 -0.31 22.69
N GLU A 169 9.03 -1.24 23.17
CA GLU A 169 9.00 -1.62 24.59
C GLU A 169 9.88 -2.83 24.92
N ASN A 170 9.88 -3.86 24.05
CA ASN A 170 10.48 -5.17 24.32
C ASN A 170 11.77 -5.42 23.54
N VAL A 171 12.62 -4.39 23.41
CA VAL A 171 13.89 -4.47 22.68
C VAL A 171 15.05 -4.49 23.67
N ARG A 172 16.01 -5.40 23.48
CA ARG A 172 17.25 -5.40 24.26
C ARG A 172 18.04 -4.13 23.98
N ARG A 173 18.20 -3.30 25.01
CA ARG A 173 18.99 -2.06 24.95
C ARG A 173 20.35 -2.23 25.66
N PRO A 174 21.39 -1.50 25.25
CA PRO A 174 21.38 -0.52 24.16
C PRO A 174 21.47 -1.18 22.77
N ILE A 175 20.80 -0.61 21.77
CA ILE A 175 20.84 -1.09 20.38
C ILE A 175 20.85 0.08 19.39
N TYR A 176 21.80 0.08 18.45
CA TYR A 176 21.75 1.02 17.33
C TYR A 176 20.63 0.63 16.35
N PRO A 177 19.84 1.56 15.80
CA PRO A 177 19.93 3.02 15.93
C PRO A 177 19.07 3.64 17.06
N LEU A 178 18.36 2.84 17.87
CA LEU A 178 17.46 3.34 18.91
C LEU A 178 18.20 4.02 20.08
N ASP A 179 19.42 3.56 20.35
CA ASP A 179 20.32 4.08 21.37
C ASP A 179 21.62 4.52 20.70
N ASN A 180 22.18 5.64 21.15
CA ASN A 180 23.49 6.11 20.69
C ASN A 180 24.61 5.32 21.37
N ILE A 181 24.95 4.15 20.81
CA ILE A 181 25.97 3.23 21.36
C ILE A 181 27.41 3.80 21.36
N ASN A 182 27.65 4.87 20.60
CA ASN A 182 28.95 5.55 20.52
C ASN A 182 29.03 6.77 21.46
N SER A 183 28.01 7.00 22.28
CA SER A 183 28.06 8.05 23.31
C SER A 183 29.06 7.67 24.42
N ALA A 184 29.80 8.66 24.92
CA ALA A 184 30.83 8.45 25.95
C ALA A 184 30.30 7.80 27.25
N SER A 185 28.97 7.78 27.45
CA SER A 185 28.30 7.16 28.60
C SER A 185 28.20 5.63 28.56
N LEU A 186 28.57 4.98 27.45
CA LEU A 186 28.48 3.51 27.28
C LEU A 186 29.83 2.79 27.31
N SER A 187 30.91 3.47 27.72
CA SER A 187 32.27 2.90 27.79
C SER A 187 32.45 1.77 28.81
N GLU A 188 31.47 1.50 29.68
CA GLU A 188 31.54 0.47 30.72
C GLU A 188 31.06 -0.93 30.27
N GLY A 189 30.73 -1.10 28.99
CA GLY A 189 30.38 -2.40 28.41
C GLY A 189 28.88 -2.71 28.48
N PHE A 190 28.44 -3.69 27.67
CA PHE A 190 27.03 -4.07 27.59
C PHE A 190 26.61 -4.83 28.86
N PRO A 191 25.49 -4.46 29.51
CA PRO A 191 24.95 -5.28 30.60
C PRO A 191 24.62 -6.68 30.07
N VAL A 192 25.21 -7.69 30.70
CA VAL A 192 24.92 -9.10 30.43
C VAL A 192 23.52 -9.37 31.00
N SER A 193 22.57 -9.69 30.13
CA SER A 193 21.20 -10.04 30.54
C SER A 193 21.21 -11.30 31.39
N ARG A 194 20.52 -11.28 32.54
CA ARG A 194 20.12 -12.49 33.28
C ARG A 194 18.99 -13.21 32.57
#